data_AF-A0A956R1K3-F1
#
_entry.id   AF-A0A956R1K3-F1
#
_cell.length_a   1.000
_cell.length_b   1.000
_cell.length_c   1.000
_cell.angle_alpha   90.00
_cell.angle_beta   90.00
_cell.angle_gamma   90.00
#
_symmetry.space_group_name_H-M   'P 1'
#
loop_
_entity.id
_entity.type
_entity.pdbx_description
1 polymer ?
#
loop_
_entity_poly.entity_id
_entity_poly.type
_entity_poly.pdbx_seq_one_letter_code
_entity_poly.pdbx_strand_id
1 'polypeptide(L)'
;MPAQQQRRETVAVTALPVTAIGAAILTAAALVVVLMHAWLCDDAFITLRCVANLVEGRGPVFNAPWRVQAFTHPAWMLLLTPAWALTREPFFTTIGLSVLVTAGAIFLGARRCADWPGALLFVGALTCSRAFVEYSTSGLENPLTHLIVIAAAGLCVADPDRQDAGALARRLRNISLLVSLAFLSRPDAILLLAPLWVHVARTTRKAGLPWKAWIGAWLLGATPALAWELFSLIYYGALVPNTAVAKLGLGIDGRELILRGLGYLARSATRDPVTIALLGCALVVPW
;
A
#
# COMPACT_ATOMS: atom_id res chain seq x y z
N MET A 1 -14.09 57.58 -26.88
CA MET A 1 -13.29 56.36 -27.18
C MET A 1 -13.13 55.54 -25.92
N PRO A 2 -13.93 54.48 -25.69
CA PRO A 2 -13.72 53.56 -24.58
C PRO A 2 -13.25 52.20 -25.13
N ALA A 3 -11.95 52.01 -25.22
CA ALA A 3 -11.35 50.70 -25.45
C ALA A 3 -10.42 50.46 -24.26
N GLN A 4 -10.85 49.66 -23.28
CA GLN A 4 -10.01 48.87 -22.36
C GLN A 4 -10.93 48.18 -21.32
N GLN A 5 -11.78 47.26 -21.79
CA GLN A 5 -12.44 46.30 -20.91
C GLN A 5 -12.52 44.94 -21.60
N GLN A 6 -11.35 44.48 -22.06
CA GLN A 6 -11.18 43.14 -22.58
C GLN A 6 -11.03 42.20 -21.38
N ARG A 7 -12.19 41.75 -20.88
CA ARG A 7 -12.34 40.64 -19.94
C ARG A 7 -11.50 39.47 -20.47
N ARG A 8 -10.44 39.09 -19.74
CA ARG A 8 -9.80 37.79 -19.91
C ARG A 8 -10.82 36.74 -19.47
N GLU A 9 -11.62 36.26 -20.41
CA GLU A 9 -12.33 35.00 -20.27
C GLU A 9 -11.28 33.89 -20.32
N THR A 10 -10.73 33.57 -19.15
CA THR A 10 -10.03 32.31 -18.96
C THR A 10 -11.07 31.22 -19.23
N VAL A 11 -11.00 30.61 -20.42
CA VAL A 11 -11.79 29.43 -20.76
C VAL A 11 -11.45 28.38 -19.70
N ALA A 12 -12.37 28.17 -18.76
CA ALA A 12 -12.24 27.09 -17.79
C ALA A 12 -12.32 25.80 -18.61
N VAL A 13 -11.16 25.18 -18.87
CA VAL A 13 -11.12 23.83 -19.42
C VAL A 13 -11.85 22.96 -18.41
N THR A 14 -13.07 22.55 -18.74
CA THR A 14 -13.88 21.68 -17.89
C THR A 14 -13.17 20.33 -17.83
N ALA A 15 -12.47 20.11 -16.72
CA ALA A 15 -11.85 18.83 -16.39
C ALA A 15 -12.90 17.71 -16.55
N LEU A 16 -12.70 16.83 -17.53
CA LEU A 16 -13.59 15.70 -17.73
C LEU A 16 -13.29 14.65 -16.65
N PRO A 17 -14.27 14.31 -15.79
CA PRO A 17 -14.04 13.33 -14.74
C PRO A 17 -13.80 11.95 -15.36
N VAL A 18 -12.91 11.18 -14.74
CA VAL A 18 -12.59 9.82 -15.21
C VAL A 18 -13.73 8.89 -14.88
N THR A 19 -14.44 8.38 -15.90
CA THR A 19 -15.55 7.44 -15.71
C THR A 19 -15.06 6.07 -15.23
N ALA A 20 -15.97 5.25 -14.69
CA ALA A 20 -15.64 3.87 -14.29
C ALA A 20 -15.13 3.03 -15.47
N ILE A 21 -15.77 3.15 -16.63
CA ILE A 21 -15.34 2.48 -17.86
C ILE A 21 -13.94 2.96 -18.26
N GLY A 22 -13.70 4.26 -18.15
CA GLY A 22 -12.41 4.85 -18.46
C GLY A 22 -11.26 4.34 -17.60
N ALA A 23 -11.46 4.35 -16.28
CA ALA A 23 -10.51 3.77 -15.34
C ALA A 23 -10.30 2.27 -15.59
N ALA A 24 -11.35 1.52 -15.96
CA ALA A 24 -11.23 0.10 -16.30
C ALA A 24 -10.38 -0.13 -17.55
N ILE A 25 -10.53 0.69 -18.60
CA ILE A 25 -9.70 0.62 -19.82
C ILE A 25 -8.22 0.90 -19.48
N LEU A 26 -7.94 1.97 -18.72
CA LEU A 26 -6.58 2.28 -18.31
C LEU A 26 -5.97 1.17 -17.43
N THR A 27 -6.77 0.61 -16.53
CA THR A 27 -6.34 -0.52 -15.70
C THR A 27 -6.01 -1.73 -16.56
N ALA A 28 -6.88 -2.10 -17.51
CA ALA A 28 -6.63 -3.23 -18.41
C ALA A 28 -5.35 -3.02 -19.23
N ALA A 29 -5.11 -1.82 -19.76
CA ALA A 29 -3.88 -1.49 -20.48
C ALA A 29 -2.63 -1.63 -19.59
N ALA A 30 -2.69 -1.15 -18.34
CA ALA A 30 -1.60 -1.29 -17.39
C ALA A 30 -1.33 -2.75 -17.00
N LEU A 31 -2.40 -3.54 -16.85
CA LEU A 31 -2.28 -4.97 -16.53
C LEU A 31 -1.60 -5.77 -17.63
N VAL A 32 -1.72 -5.38 -18.90
CA VAL A 32 -0.95 -6.01 -19.99
C VAL A 32 0.55 -5.88 -19.70
N VAL A 33 1.02 -4.68 -19.34
CA VAL A 33 2.43 -4.46 -18.99
C VAL A 33 2.85 -5.30 -17.78
N VAL A 34 2.02 -5.34 -16.73
CA VAL A 34 2.27 -6.13 -15.51
C VAL A 34 2.34 -7.63 -15.81
N LEU A 35 1.41 -8.15 -16.63
CA LEU A 35 1.34 -9.57 -16.97
C LEU A 35 2.49 -10.02 -17.88
N MET A 36 2.98 -9.16 -18.78
CA MET A 36 4.16 -9.45 -19.60
C MET A 36 5.44 -9.60 -18.77
N HIS A 37 5.46 -9.07 -17.55
CA HIS A 37 6.57 -9.19 -16.60
C HIS A 37 6.22 -10.05 -15.39
N ALA A 38 5.18 -10.90 -15.50
CA ALA A 38 4.72 -11.71 -14.40
C ALA A 38 5.78 -12.73 -13.97
N TRP A 39 6.14 -12.74 -12.70
CA TRP A 39 7.11 -13.68 -12.13
C TRP A 39 6.78 -13.95 -10.66
N LEU A 40 7.30 -15.05 -10.13
CA LEU A 40 7.19 -15.38 -8.71
C LEU A 40 8.59 -15.47 -8.11
N CYS A 41 8.84 -14.72 -7.04
CA CYS A 41 10.12 -14.74 -6.33
C CYS A 41 10.29 -16.02 -5.51
N ASP A 42 11.53 -16.48 -5.38
CA ASP A 42 11.91 -17.55 -4.46
C ASP A 42 11.51 -17.26 -3.00
N ASP A 43 11.72 -16.03 -2.54
CA ASP A 43 11.31 -15.57 -1.19
C ASP A 43 9.81 -15.77 -0.91
N ALA A 44 8.95 -15.72 -1.94
CA ALA A 44 7.51 -15.94 -1.77
C ALA A 44 7.20 -17.37 -1.27
N PHE A 45 8.08 -18.34 -1.56
CA PHE A 45 7.90 -19.72 -1.12
C PHE A 45 7.96 -19.89 0.41
N ILE A 46 8.59 -18.96 1.13
CA ILE A 46 8.57 -18.94 2.60
C ILE A 46 7.15 -18.76 3.11
N THR A 47 6.45 -17.77 2.58
CA THR A 47 5.06 -17.49 2.95
C THR A 47 4.12 -18.57 2.44
N LEU A 48 4.32 -19.03 1.21
CA LEU A 48 3.54 -20.13 0.62
C LEU A 48 3.65 -21.42 1.44
N ARG A 49 4.82 -21.73 2.00
CA ARG A 49 4.97 -22.87 2.91
C ARG A 49 4.14 -22.70 4.19
N CYS A 50 4.12 -21.48 4.76
CA CYS A 50 3.29 -21.17 5.93
C CYS A 50 1.80 -21.26 5.62
N VAL A 51 1.38 -20.79 4.44
CA VAL A 51 0.01 -20.92 3.93
C VAL A 51 -0.38 -22.39 3.77
N ALA A 52 0.47 -23.22 3.16
CA ALA A 52 0.22 -24.65 3.00
C ALA A 52 0.02 -25.35 4.35
N ASN A 53 0.90 -25.08 5.33
CA ASN A 53 0.75 -25.63 6.68
C ASN A 53 -0.52 -25.15 7.38
N LEU A 54 -0.92 -23.89 7.18
CA LEU A 54 -2.18 -23.38 7.73
C LEU A 54 -3.40 -24.07 7.12
N VAL A 55 -3.43 -24.22 5.79
CA VAL A 55 -4.51 -24.92 5.06
C VAL A 55 -4.59 -26.40 5.46
N GLU A 56 -3.46 -27.03 5.75
CA GLU A 56 -3.38 -28.42 6.22
C GLU A 56 -3.65 -28.58 7.73
N GLY A 57 -3.98 -27.50 8.45
CA GLY A 57 -4.31 -27.54 9.87
C GLY A 57 -3.11 -27.64 10.83
N ARG A 58 -1.88 -27.47 10.32
CA ARG A 58 -0.64 -27.44 11.14
C ARG A 58 -0.34 -26.05 11.72
N GLY A 59 -1.08 -25.03 11.28
CA GLY A 59 -0.92 -23.64 11.69
C GLY A 59 0.02 -22.83 10.80
N PRO A 60 0.09 -21.49 11.01
CA PRO A 60 0.84 -20.56 10.16
C PRO A 60 2.35 -20.60 10.41
N VAL A 61 2.98 -21.77 10.26
CA VAL A 61 4.39 -22.00 10.56
C VAL A 61 5.14 -22.49 9.34
N PHE A 62 6.44 -22.24 9.26
CA PHE A 62 7.26 -22.76 8.15
C PHE A 62 7.57 -24.26 8.34
N ASN A 63 8.03 -24.64 9.53
CA ASN A 63 8.34 -26.02 9.90
C ASN A 63 7.52 -26.45 11.13
N ALA A 64 6.44 -27.21 10.92
CA ALA A 64 5.70 -27.81 12.02
C ALA A 64 6.55 -28.85 12.78
N PRO A 65 6.41 -28.98 14.13
CA PRO A 65 5.45 -28.31 15.00
C PRO A 65 5.94 -26.97 15.58
N TRP A 66 7.12 -26.47 15.17
CA TRP A 66 7.74 -25.29 15.75
C TRP A 66 6.94 -24.02 15.41
N ARG A 67 6.40 -23.37 16.44
CA ARG A 67 5.64 -22.13 16.32
C ARG A 67 6.58 -20.94 16.15
N VAL A 68 7.12 -20.79 14.95
CA VAL A 68 7.98 -19.67 14.56
C VAL A 68 7.34 -18.93 13.38
N GLN A 69 7.14 -17.62 13.55
CA GLN A 69 6.68 -16.76 12.47
C GLN A 69 7.84 -16.50 11.50
N ALA A 70 7.75 -17.05 10.30
CA ALA A 70 8.78 -16.95 9.25
C ALA A 70 8.53 -15.83 8.22
N PHE A 71 7.39 -15.13 8.31
CA PHE A 71 6.99 -14.06 7.40
C PHE A 71 6.82 -12.73 8.14
N THR A 72 6.97 -11.61 7.43
CA THR A 72 6.82 -10.24 7.99
C THR A 72 5.54 -9.54 7.53
N HIS A 73 4.72 -10.21 6.72
CA HIS A 73 3.54 -9.65 6.06
C HIS A 73 2.27 -10.47 6.34
N PRO A 74 1.82 -10.59 7.60
CA PRO A 74 0.65 -11.39 7.97
C PRO A 74 -0.62 -11.09 7.17
N ALA A 75 -0.89 -9.83 6.82
CA ALA A 75 -2.07 -9.48 6.03
C ALA A 75 -2.05 -10.15 4.64
N TRP A 76 -0.88 -10.21 4.00
CA TRP A 76 -0.72 -10.87 2.71
C TRP A 76 -0.80 -12.40 2.82
N MET A 77 -0.18 -12.98 3.85
CA MET A 77 -0.29 -14.42 4.14
C MET A 77 -1.75 -14.85 4.36
N LEU A 78 -2.50 -14.08 5.17
CA LEU A 78 -3.92 -14.34 5.43
C LEU A 78 -4.79 -14.15 4.19
N LEU A 79 -4.43 -13.26 3.27
CA LEU A 79 -5.13 -13.08 2.00
C LEU A 79 -4.88 -14.24 1.03
N LEU A 80 -3.65 -14.76 0.98
CA LEU A 80 -3.28 -15.93 0.17
C LEU A 80 -3.93 -17.22 0.66
N THR A 81 -4.14 -17.36 1.96
CA THR A 81 -4.66 -18.58 2.60
C THR A 81 -5.99 -19.08 2.02
N PRO A 82 -7.07 -18.29 1.99
CA PRO A 82 -8.34 -18.74 1.42
C PRO A 82 -8.27 -18.95 -0.10
N ALA A 83 -7.46 -18.16 -0.82
CA ALA A 83 -7.28 -18.32 -2.25
C ALA A 83 -6.63 -19.68 -2.57
N TRP A 84 -5.56 -20.04 -1.85
CA TRP A 84 -4.94 -21.35 -1.96
C TRP A 84 -5.91 -22.45 -1.55
N ALA A 85 -6.60 -22.31 -0.40
CA ALA A 85 -7.50 -23.34 0.10
C ALA A 85 -8.55 -23.77 -0.95
N LEU A 86 -8.99 -22.81 -1.79
CA LEU A 86 -9.91 -23.03 -2.90
C LEU A 86 -9.25 -23.67 -4.12
N THR A 87 -8.12 -23.14 -4.59
CA THR A 87 -7.52 -23.57 -5.87
C THR A 87 -6.60 -24.78 -5.74
N ARG A 88 -6.01 -24.98 -4.55
CA ARG A 88 -4.96 -25.97 -4.25
C ARG A 88 -3.72 -25.88 -5.16
N GLU A 89 -3.52 -24.72 -5.78
CA GLU A 89 -2.43 -24.47 -6.71
C GLU A 89 -1.71 -23.19 -6.27
N PRO A 90 -0.42 -23.22 -5.90
CA PRO A 90 0.23 -22.06 -5.30
C PRO A 90 0.70 -21.00 -6.29
N PHE A 91 1.18 -21.38 -7.47
CA PHE A 91 1.91 -20.50 -8.37
C PHE A 91 0.98 -19.54 -9.10
N PHE A 92 0.03 -20.04 -9.88
CA PHE A 92 -0.91 -19.23 -10.64
C PHE A 92 -1.92 -18.53 -9.72
N THR A 93 -2.29 -19.14 -8.60
CA THR A 93 -3.15 -18.47 -7.60
C THR A 93 -2.49 -17.22 -7.02
N THR A 94 -1.21 -17.31 -6.69
CA THR A 94 -0.47 -16.17 -6.13
C THR A 94 -0.32 -15.05 -7.17
N ILE A 95 0.03 -15.39 -8.42
CA ILE A 95 0.11 -14.42 -9.51
C ILE A 95 -1.27 -13.80 -9.77
N GLY A 96 -2.32 -14.62 -9.89
CA GLY A 96 -3.68 -14.17 -10.15
C GLY A 96 -4.19 -13.23 -9.06
N LEU A 97 -4.01 -13.57 -7.78
CA LEU A 97 -4.36 -12.70 -6.67
C LEU A 97 -3.56 -11.39 -6.69
N SER A 98 -2.26 -11.46 -6.98
CA SER A 98 -1.40 -10.26 -7.09
C SER A 98 -1.88 -9.32 -8.20
N VAL A 99 -2.26 -9.87 -9.35
CA VAL A 99 -2.82 -9.12 -10.49
C VAL A 99 -4.17 -8.50 -10.11
N LEU A 100 -5.06 -9.24 -9.44
CA LEU A 100 -6.36 -8.72 -9.01
C LEU A 100 -6.22 -7.55 -8.02
N VAL A 101 -5.33 -7.67 -7.03
CA VAL A 101 -5.08 -6.60 -6.04
C VAL A 101 -4.43 -5.39 -6.72
N THR A 102 -3.47 -5.61 -7.62
CA THR A 102 -2.84 -4.55 -8.42
C THR A 102 -3.86 -3.83 -9.31
N ALA A 103 -4.77 -4.57 -9.95
CA ALA A 103 -5.87 -4.01 -10.73
C ALA A 103 -6.76 -3.10 -9.88
N GLY A 104 -7.11 -3.55 -8.67
CA GLY A 104 -7.85 -2.74 -7.70
C GLY A 104 -7.12 -1.45 -7.33
N ALA A 105 -5.80 -1.51 -7.15
CA ALA A 105 -4.98 -0.36 -6.81
C ALA A 105 -4.98 0.68 -7.95
N ILE A 106 -4.70 0.25 -9.19
CA ILE A 106 -4.65 1.11 -10.36
C ILE A 106 -6.03 1.72 -10.65
N PHE A 107 -7.09 0.90 -10.60
CA PHE A 107 -8.46 1.35 -10.83
C PHE A 107 -8.88 2.40 -9.80
N LEU A 108 -8.61 2.15 -8.52
CA LEU A 108 -8.91 3.09 -7.45
C LEU A 108 -8.17 4.42 -7.65
N GLY A 109 -6.86 4.37 -7.95
CA GLY A 109 -6.05 5.57 -8.18
C GLY A 109 -6.53 6.38 -9.39
N ALA A 110 -6.78 5.72 -10.52
CA ALA A 110 -7.31 6.37 -11.73
C ALA A 110 -8.68 7.04 -11.47
N ARG A 111 -9.56 6.41 -10.67
CA ARG A 111 -10.87 6.99 -10.28
C ARG A 111 -10.78 8.18 -9.34
N ARG A 112 -9.65 8.35 -8.65
CA ARG A 112 -9.42 9.47 -7.72
C ARG A 112 -8.71 10.65 -8.36
N CYS A 113 -8.21 10.50 -9.59
CA CYS A 113 -7.67 11.60 -10.36
C CYS A 113 -8.80 12.58 -10.73
N ALA A 114 -8.48 13.88 -10.72
CA ALA A 114 -9.45 14.93 -11.04
C ALA A 114 -9.93 14.87 -12.50
N ASP A 115 -9.02 14.49 -13.40
CA ASP A 115 -9.24 14.49 -14.84
C ASP A 115 -8.49 13.35 -15.55
N TRP A 116 -8.78 13.18 -16.84
CA TRP A 116 -8.17 12.19 -17.70
C TRP A 116 -6.65 12.35 -17.88
N PRO A 117 -6.10 13.56 -18.10
CA PRO A 117 -4.66 13.77 -18.10
C PRO A 117 -3.99 13.32 -16.80
N GLY A 118 -4.57 13.64 -15.64
CA GLY A 118 -4.07 13.19 -14.34
C GLY A 118 -4.09 11.67 -14.20
N ALA A 119 -5.16 11.00 -14.66
CA ALA A 119 -5.22 9.53 -14.65
C ALA A 119 -4.23 8.88 -15.62
N LEU A 120 -4.03 9.45 -16.81
CA LEU A 120 -3.02 8.98 -17.76
C LEU A 120 -1.61 9.15 -17.19
N LEU A 121 -1.33 10.26 -16.54
CA LEU A 121 -0.05 10.49 -15.87
C LEU A 121 0.14 9.50 -14.71
N PHE A 122 -0.88 9.30 -13.88
CA PHE A 122 -0.84 8.35 -12.77
C PHE A 122 -0.56 6.92 -13.26
N VAL A 123 -1.35 6.43 -14.22
CA VAL A 123 -1.19 5.08 -14.76
C VAL A 123 0.14 4.94 -15.51
N GLY A 124 0.49 5.93 -16.33
CA GLY A 124 1.76 5.98 -17.05
C GLY A 124 2.97 5.95 -16.12
N ALA A 125 2.94 6.72 -15.03
CA ALA A 125 3.99 6.74 -14.02
C ALA A 125 4.18 5.35 -13.37
N LEU A 126 3.09 4.66 -13.05
CA LEU A 126 3.15 3.31 -12.49
C LEU A 126 3.68 2.28 -13.50
N THR A 127 3.17 2.29 -14.74
CA THR A 127 3.58 1.33 -15.77
C THR A 127 5.00 1.55 -16.27
N CYS A 128 5.53 2.77 -16.16
CA CYS A 128 6.92 3.08 -16.52
C CYS A 128 7.89 2.87 -15.35
N SER A 129 7.40 2.64 -14.13
CA SER A 129 8.22 2.27 -12.97
C SER A 129 8.51 0.77 -13.02
N ARG A 130 9.77 0.41 -13.25
CA ARG A 130 10.19 -0.99 -13.27
C ARG A 130 9.95 -1.66 -11.92
N ALA A 131 10.27 -0.96 -10.83
CA ALA A 131 10.02 -1.43 -9.48
C ALA A 131 8.53 -1.77 -9.24
N PHE A 132 7.60 -0.91 -9.69
CA PHE A 132 6.18 -1.16 -9.56
C PHE A 132 5.75 -2.39 -10.40
N VAL A 133 6.12 -2.42 -11.68
CA VAL A 133 5.70 -3.48 -12.61
C VAL A 133 6.20 -4.85 -12.16
N GLU A 134 7.50 -4.99 -11.86
CA GLU A 134 8.08 -6.28 -11.47
C GLU A 134 7.52 -6.74 -10.13
N TYR A 135 7.43 -5.88 -9.11
CA TYR A 135 6.99 -6.33 -7.79
C TYR A 135 5.48 -6.49 -7.65
N SER A 136 4.69 -6.07 -8.64
CA SER A 136 3.23 -6.26 -8.67
C SER A 136 2.78 -7.72 -8.85
N THR A 137 3.68 -8.63 -9.23
CA THR A 137 3.37 -10.06 -9.38
C THR A 137 4.31 -11.00 -8.64
N SER A 138 5.39 -10.47 -8.05
CA SER A 138 6.48 -11.20 -7.35
C SER A 138 6.06 -12.23 -6.30
N GLY A 139 4.80 -12.27 -5.89
CA GLY A 139 4.26 -13.14 -4.83
C GLY A 139 4.46 -12.61 -3.42
N LEU A 140 5.10 -11.44 -3.29
CA LEU A 140 5.24 -10.70 -2.05
C LEU A 140 4.07 -9.72 -1.87
N GLU A 141 4.05 -9.05 -0.73
CA GLU A 141 2.97 -8.18 -0.26
C GLU A 141 2.82 -6.83 -0.99
N ASN A 142 3.65 -6.56 -2.00
CA ASN A 142 3.70 -5.25 -2.67
C ASN A 142 2.36 -4.83 -3.30
N PRO A 143 1.60 -5.70 -4.01
CA PRO A 143 0.28 -5.34 -4.53
C PRO A 143 -0.66 -4.80 -3.47
N LEU A 144 -0.72 -5.48 -2.31
CA LEU A 144 -1.55 -5.09 -1.19
C LEU A 144 -1.07 -3.76 -0.59
N THR A 145 0.24 -3.58 -0.46
CA THR A 145 0.83 -2.32 0.03
C THR A 145 0.51 -1.16 -0.91
N HIS A 146 0.64 -1.34 -2.23
CA HIS A 146 0.27 -0.32 -3.23
C HIS A 146 -1.20 0.09 -3.09
N LEU A 147 -2.12 -0.89 -2.99
CA LEU A 147 -3.55 -0.64 -2.80
C LEU A 147 -3.81 0.17 -1.52
N ILE A 148 -3.17 -0.20 -0.40
CA ILE A 148 -3.34 0.48 0.88
C ILE A 148 -2.84 1.93 0.81
N VAL A 149 -1.67 2.18 0.20
CA VAL A 149 -1.11 3.53 0.05
C VAL A 149 -2.00 4.40 -0.84
N ILE A 150 -2.48 3.88 -1.97
CA ILE A 150 -3.39 4.59 -2.87
C ILE A 150 -4.73 4.89 -2.17
N ALA A 151 -5.28 3.92 -1.43
CA ALA A 151 -6.50 4.13 -0.66
C ALA A 151 -6.32 5.21 0.42
N ALA A 152 -5.16 5.27 1.07
CA ALA A 152 -4.83 6.25 2.11
C ALA A 152 -4.68 7.66 1.51
N ALA A 153 -3.96 7.80 0.40
CA ALA A 153 -3.83 9.07 -0.32
C ALA A 153 -5.19 9.66 -0.69
N GLY A 154 -6.15 8.81 -1.07
CA GLY A 154 -7.51 9.21 -1.37
C GLY A 154 -8.32 9.76 -0.18
N LEU A 155 -7.87 9.58 1.07
CA LEU A 155 -8.49 10.17 2.27
C LEU A 155 -7.96 11.57 2.59
N CYS A 156 -6.86 12.00 1.97
CA CYS A 156 -6.28 13.34 2.14
C CYS A 156 -7.13 14.43 1.46
N VAL A 157 -7.74 14.08 0.32
CA VAL A 157 -8.40 15.03 -0.60
C VAL A 157 -9.72 15.59 -0.03
N ALA A 158 -10.27 15.00 1.05
CA ALA A 158 -11.52 15.46 1.63
C ALA A 158 -11.31 16.61 2.64
N ASP A 159 -12.07 17.69 2.48
CA ASP A 159 -12.10 18.83 3.41
C ASP A 159 -12.78 18.43 4.74
N PRO A 160 -12.09 18.50 5.89
CA PRO A 160 -12.66 18.18 7.20
C PRO A 160 -13.61 19.24 7.77
N ASP A 161 -13.54 20.50 7.35
CA ASP A 161 -14.26 21.61 8.02
C ASP A 161 -15.78 21.59 7.75
N ARG A 162 -16.23 20.79 6.78
CA ARG A 162 -17.64 20.60 6.43
C ARG A 162 -18.24 19.28 6.94
N GLN A 163 -17.51 18.54 7.78
CA GLN A 163 -17.89 17.18 8.17
C GLN A 163 -18.60 17.15 9.52
N ASP A 164 -19.64 16.32 9.62
CA ASP A 164 -20.25 15.98 10.90
C ASP A 164 -19.34 15.07 11.74
N ALA A 165 -19.62 14.95 13.04
CA ALA A 165 -18.84 14.11 13.95
C ALA A 165 -18.75 12.64 13.47
N GLY A 166 -19.80 12.14 12.79
CA GLY A 166 -19.83 10.80 12.22
C GLY A 166 -18.84 10.61 11.07
N ALA A 167 -18.77 11.55 10.13
CA ALA A 167 -17.82 11.52 9.02
C ALA A 167 -16.37 11.69 9.52
N LEU A 168 -16.12 12.58 10.48
CA LEU A 168 -14.80 12.75 11.11
C LEU A 168 -14.32 11.44 11.78
N ALA A 169 -15.18 10.80 12.57
CA ALA A 169 -14.88 9.51 13.20
C ALA A 169 -14.61 8.41 12.16
N ARG A 170 -15.41 8.36 11.08
CA ARG A 170 -15.23 7.41 9.98
C ARG A 170 -13.89 7.63 9.27
N ARG A 171 -13.51 8.89 9.02
CA ARG A 171 -12.24 9.26 8.40
C ARG A 171 -11.06 8.79 9.26
N LEU A 172 -11.10 9.09 10.56
CA LEU A 172 -10.07 8.66 11.51
C LEU A 172 -9.97 7.13 11.59
N ARG A 173 -11.12 6.44 11.65
CA ARG A 173 -11.16 4.98 11.66
C ARG A 173 -10.57 4.39 10.39
N ASN A 174 -10.93 4.91 9.22
CA ASN A 174 -10.46 4.40 7.94
C ASN A 174 -8.95 4.60 7.77
N ILE A 175 -8.39 5.76 8.15
CA ILE A 175 -6.93 5.94 8.09
C ILE A 175 -6.21 5.06 9.12
N SER A 176 -6.78 4.90 10.32
CA SER A 176 -6.22 3.99 11.34
C SER A 176 -6.22 2.54 10.87
N LEU A 177 -7.28 2.12 10.17
CA LEU A 177 -7.38 0.82 9.52
C LEU A 177 -6.32 0.63 8.43
N LEU A 178 -6.13 1.63 7.57
CA LEU A 178 -5.12 1.55 6.51
C LEU A 178 -3.69 1.52 7.08
N VAL A 179 -3.40 2.29 8.14
CA VAL A 179 -2.10 2.21 8.84
C VAL A 179 -1.91 0.84 9.48
N SER A 180 -2.96 0.30 10.09
CA SER A 180 -2.93 -1.04 10.69
C SER A 180 -2.67 -2.12 9.64
N LEU A 181 -3.33 -2.05 8.48
CA LEU A 181 -3.13 -3.00 7.38
C LEU A 181 -1.77 -2.79 6.71
N ALA A 182 -1.29 -1.56 6.62
CA ALA A 182 0.06 -1.26 6.15
C ALA A 182 1.10 -1.89 7.06
N PHE A 183 0.98 -1.73 8.39
CA PHE A 183 1.88 -2.38 9.35
C PHE A 183 1.95 -3.90 9.16
N LEU A 184 0.78 -4.53 9.01
CA LEU A 184 0.65 -5.98 8.80
C LEU A 184 1.01 -6.46 7.39
N SER A 185 1.16 -5.56 6.44
CA SER A 185 1.67 -5.89 5.10
C SER A 185 3.17 -5.63 5.08
N ARG A 186 3.58 -4.39 5.35
CA ARG A 186 4.95 -3.92 5.37
C ARG A 186 5.16 -2.98 6.56
N PRO A 187 5.85 -3.41 7.63
CA PRO A 187 6.08 -2.56 8.79
C PRO A 187 6.74 -1.21 8.45
N ASP A 188 7.60 -1.18 7.43
CA ASP A 188 8.25 0.01 6.89
C ASP A 188 7.27 0.98 6.19
N ALA A 189 6.12 0.51 5.68
CA ALA A 189 5.10 1.37 5.10
C ALA A 189 4.45 2.32 6.14
N ILE A 190 4.62 2.07 7.44
CA ILE A 190 4.28 3.04 8.50
C ILE A 190 5.01 4.36 8.29
N LEU A 191 6.24 4.36 7.77
CA LEU A 191 7.00 5.60 7.55
C LEU A 191 6.28 6.54 6.58
N LEU A 192 5.50 5.99 5.64
CA LEU A 192 4.67 6.75 4.71
C LEU A 192 3.32 7.13 5.30
N LEU A 193 2.64 6.22 6.01
CA LEU A 193 1.27 6.42 6.45
C LEU A 193 1.11 7.04 7.85
N ALA A 194 2.11 6.96 8.72
CA ALA A 194 2.06 7.56 10.05
C ALA A 194 1.95 9.11 10.01
N PRO A 195 2.72 9.84 9.17
CA PRO A 195 2.55 11.30 9.05
C PRO A 195 1.12 11.66 8.60
N LEU A 196 0.56 10.89 7.68
CA LEU A 196 -0.80 11.08 7.20
C LEU A 196 -1.84 10.81 8.31
N TRP A 197 -1.66 9.74 9.09
CA TRP A 197 -2.49 9.46 10.23
C TRP A 197 -2.44 10.59 11.26
N VAL A 198 -1.24 11.10 11.59
CA VAL A 198 -1.06 12.22 12.51
C VAL A 198 -1.78 13.46 11.99
N HIS A 199 -1.70 13.75 10.70
CA HIS A 199 -2.43 14.85 10.08
C HIS A 199 -3.95 14.69 10.27
N VAL A 200 -4.53 13.55 9.90
CA VAL A 200 -5.97 13.28 10.04
C VAL A 200 -6.41 13.27 11.50
N ALA A 201 -5.61 12.69 12.40
CA ALA A 201 -5.85 12.69 13.83
C ALA A 201 -5.93 14.11 14.39
N ARG A 202 -5.01 15.00 13.98
CA ARG A 202 -4.99 16.39 14.42
C ARG A 202 -6.16 17.19 13.83
N THR A 203 -6.46 17.04 12.54
CA THR A 203 -7.56 17.77 11.90
C THR A 203 -8.91 17.36 12.49
N THR A 204 -9.15 16.05 12.69
CA THR A 204 -10.40 15.57 13.32
C THR A 204 -10.55 16.02 14.78
N ARG A 205 -9.45 16.15 15.54
CA ARG A 205 -9.48 16.75 16.90
C ARG A 205 -9.79 18.24 16.87
N LYS A 206 -9.16 18.99 15.95
CA LYS A 206 -9.40 20.44 15.78
C LYS A 206 -10.83 20.74 15.33
N ALA A 207 -11.41 19.88 14.49
CA ALA A 207 -12.80 19.94 14.04
C ALA A 207 -13.83 19.56 15.15
N GLY A 208 -13.38 19.34 16.39
CA GLY A 208 -14.28 19.17 17.54
C GLY A 208 -14.73 17.74 17.84
N LEU A 209 -14.11 16.71 17.27
CA LEU A 209 -14.50 15.32 17.56
C LEU A 209 -14.28 14.99 19.05
N PRO A 210 -15.32 14.54 19.79
CA PRO A 210 -15.22 14.28 21.22
C PRO A 210 -14.23 13.14 21.49
N TRP A 211 -13.52 13.24 22.61
CA TRP A 211 -12.41 12.33 22.96
C TRP A 211 -12.80 10.85 22.92
N LYS A 212 -13.98 10.49 23.44
CA LYS A 212 -14.49 9.12 23.43
C LYS A 212 -14.69 8.57 22.01
N ALA A 213 -15.28 9.37 21.12
CA ALA A 213 -15.47 8.97 19.72
C ALA A 213 -14.14 8.90 18.96
N TRP A 214 -13.21 9.80 19.27
CA TRP A 214 -11.87 9.80 18.70
C TRP A 214 -11.09 8.53 19.05
N ILE A 215 -11.01 8.18 20.34
CA ILE A 215 -10.35 6.93 20.77
C ILE A 215 -11.07 5.72 20.18
N GLY A 216 -12.41 5.69 20.22
CA GLY A 216 -13.18 4.57 19.68
C GLY A 216 -12.92 4.35 18.19
N ALA A 217 -12.87 5.41 17.40
CA ALA A 217 -12.53 5.33 15.98
C ALA A 217 -11.09 4.85 15.74
N TRP A 218 -10.13 5.34 16.52
CA TRP A 218 -8.73 4.91 16.42
C TRP A 218 -8.56 3.44 16.78
N LEU A 219 -9.04 3.01 17.96
CA LEU A 219 -8.95 1.62 18.41
C LEU A 219 -9.64 0.67 17.45
N LEU A 220 -10.83 1.03 16.95
CA LEU A 220 -11.56 0.22 15.99
C LEU A 220 -10.77 0.06 14.68
N GLY A 221 -10.11 1.11 14.19
CA GLY A 221 -9.23 1.01 13.03
C GLY A 221 -7.94 0.24 13.30
N ALA A 222 -7.36 0.36 14.51
CA ALA A 222 -6.15 -0.35 14.91
C ALA A 222 -6.37 -1.85 15.19
N THR A 223 -7.63 -2.31 15.21
CA THR A 223 -8.00 -3.68 15.55
C THR A 223 -7.19 -4.75 14.81
N PRO A 224 -6.94 -4.69 13.48
CA PRO A 224 -6.19 -5.76 12.81
C PRO A 224 -4.79 -5.94 13.37
N ALA A 225 -4.04 -4.85 13.57
CA ALA A 225 -2.68 -4.89 14.12
C ALA A 225 -2.70 -5.38 15.56
N LEU A 226 -3.59 -4.85 16.40
CA LEU A 226 -3.73 -5.27 17.79
C LEU A 226 -4.10 -6.77 17.90
N ALA A 227 -5.03 -7.23 17.06
CA ALA A 227 -5.45 -8.62 17.04
C ALA A 227 -4.33 -9.55 16.56
N TRP A 228 -3.59 -9.17 15.52
CA TRP A 228 -2.46 -9.96 15.04
C TRP A 228 -1.31 -10.01 16.05
N GLU A 229 -0.95 -8.88 16.65
CA GLU A 229 0.12 -8.83 17.66
C GLU A 229 -0.25 -9.64 18.91
N LEU A 230 -1.50 -9.55 19.36
CA LEU A 230 -2.00 -10.39 20.46
C LEU A 230 -1.97 -11.88 20.09
N PHE A 231 -2.42 -12.23 18.89
CA PHE A 231 -2.32 -13.60 18.37
C PHE A 231 -0.85 -14.03 18.31
N SER A 232 0.05 -13.20 17.81
CA SER A 232 1.47 -13.49 17.63
C SER A 232 2.15 -13.76 18.98
N LEU A 233 1.84 -12.91 19.97
CA LEU A 233 2.33 -13.08 21.33
C LEU A 233 1.86 -14.40 21.96
N ILE A 234 0.58 -14.74 21.80
CA ILE A 234 0.01 -15.98 22.38
C ILE A 234 0.50 -17.22 21.63
N TYR A 235 0.55 -17.17 20.29
CA TYR A 235 0.79 -18.32 19.43
C TYR A 235 2.27 -18.60 19.22
N TYR A 236 3.08 -17.57 18.91
CA TYR A 236 4.52 -17.70 18.67
C TYR A 236 5.38 -17.33 19.89
N GLY A 237 4.82 -16.64 20.90
CA GLY A 237 5.58 -16.16 22.05
C GLY A 237 6.38 -14.87 21.78
N ALA A 238 6.11 -14.17 20.67
CA ALA A 238 6.83 -12.95 20.30
C ALA A 238 5.91 -11.96 19.54
N LEU A 239 6.10 -10.67 19.78
CA LEU A 239 5.47 -9.59 19.01
C LEU A 239 6.19 -9.38 17.67
N VAL A 240 7.53 -9.36 17.71
CA VAL A 240 8.36 -9.15 16.53
C VAL A 240 8.63 -10.48 15.83
N PRO A 241 8.42 -10.59 14.50
CA PRO A 241 8.73 -11.82 13.77
C PRO A 241 10.22 -12.14 13.85
N ASN A 242 10.55 -13.44 13.92
CA ASN A 242 11.92 -13.92 14.06
C ASN A 242 12.83 -13.44 12.91
N THR A 243 12.28 -13.28 11.72
CA THR A 243 13.01 -12.77 10.55
C THR A 243 13.51 -11.33 10.73
N ALA A 244 12.80 -10.48 11.47
CA ALA A 244 13.27 -9.14 11.79
C ALA A 244 14.45 -9.19 12.76
N VAL A 245 14.38 -10.03 13.79
CA VAL A 245 15.47 -10.25 14.74
C VAL A 245 16.72 -10.78 14.03
N ALA A 246 16.56 -11.78 13.16
CA ALA A 246 17.65 -12.36 12.39
C ALA A 246 18.33 -11.34 11.45
N LYS A 247 17.56 -10.46 10.81
CA LYS A 247 18.08 -9.43 9.91
C LYS A 247 18.81 -8.30 10.64
N LEU A 248 18.34 -7.92 11.82
CA LEU A 248 18.95 -6.84 12.61
C LEU A 248 20.18 -7.33 13.40
N GLY A 249 20.28 -8.62 13.69
CA GLY A 249 21.37 -9.23 14.44
C GLY A 249 22.66 -9.52 13.67
N LEU A 250 22.81 -9.04 12.43
CA LEU A 250 23.94 -9.40 11.55
C LEU A 250 25.28 -8.75 11.91
N GLY A 251 25.30 -7.80 12.87
CA GLY A 251 26.54 -7.16 13.35
C GLY A 251 27.27 -6.31 12.30
N ILE A 252 26.59 -5.91 11.22
CA ILE A 252 27.15 -5.08 10.15
C ILE A 252 27.29 -3.64 10.67
N ASP A 253 28.43 -3.00 10.41
CA ASP A 253 28.68 -1.63 10.81
C ASP A 253 27.70 -0.64 10.14
N GLY A 254 27.24 0.35 10.91
CA GLY A 254 26.23 1.31 10.45
C GLY A 254 26.70 2.15 9.25
N ARG A 255 27.99 2.49 9.19
CA ARG A 255 28.57 3.20 8.05
C ARG A 255 28.50 2.36 6.78
N GLU A 256 28.79 1.06 6.89
CA GLU A 256 28.71 0.15 5.75
C GLU A 256 27.27 0.02 5.23
N LEU A 257 26.28 -0.06 6.13
CA LEU A 257 24.86 -0.08 5.73
C LEU A 257 24.48 1.18 4.94
N ILE A 258 24.89 2.36 5.40
CA ILE A 258 24.62 3.64 4.71
C ILE A 258 25.27 3.64 3.32
N LEU A 259 26.55 3.25 3.22
CA LEU A 259 27.26 3.20 1.94
C LEU A 259 26.61 2.23 0.96
N ARG A 260 26.18 1.05 1.43
CA ARG A 260 25.45 0.07 0.61
C ARG A 260 24.08 0.62 0.17
N GLY A 261 23.40 1.37 1.04
CA GLY A 261 22.15 2.06 0.72
C GLY A 261 22.32 3.13 -0.36
N LEU A 262 23.35 3.98 -0.25
CA LEU A 262 23.68 4.96 -1.28
C LEU A 262 24.06 4.29 -2.61
N GLY A 263 24.85 3.21 -2.56
CA GLY A 263 25.18 2.40 -3.73
C GLY A 263 23.96 1.69 -4.34
N TYR A 264 22.93 1.37 -3.55
CA TYR A 264 21.65 0.90 -4.05
C TYR A 264 20.90 2.02 -4.78
N LEU A 265 20.77 3.21 -4.19
CA LEU A 265 20.12 4.36 -4.83
C LEU A 265 20.80 4.75 -6.16
N ALA A 266 22.12 4.77 -6.20
CA ALA A 266 22.87 5.05 -7.43
C ALA A 266 22.63 4.00 -8.53
N ARG A 267 22.52 2.72 -8.15
CA ARG A 267 22.16 1.64 -9.10
C ARG A 267 20.71 1.72 -9.55
N SER A 268 19.80 2.10 -8.66
CA SER A 268 18.39 2.33 -9.01
C SER A 268 18.25 3.49 -9.99
N ALA A 269 19.03 4.57 -9.83
CA ALA A 269 19.02 5.70 -10.78
C ALA A 269 19.47 5.31 -12.19
N THR A 270 20.34 4.31 -12.34
CA THR A 270 20.79 3.84 -13.66
C THR A 270 19.90 2.74 -14.25
N ARG A 271 19.30 1.89 -13.41
CA ARG A 271 18.47 0.75 -13.86
C ARG A 271 16.96 1.04 -13.92
N ASP A 272 16.50 2.03 -13.17
CA ASP A 272 15.12 2.49 -13.12
C ASP A 272 15.06 4.02 -12.94
N PRO A 273 15.58 4.79 -13.92
CA PRO A 273 15.66 6.25 -13.83
C PRO A 273 14.28 6.90 -13.70
N VAL A 274 13.23 6.27 -14.25
CA VAL A 274 11.86 6.79 -14.18
C VAL A 274 11.37 6.80 -12.74
N THR A 275 11.56 5.71 -11.98
CA THR A 275 11.18 5.68 -10.55
C THR A 275 11.90 6.76 -9.76
N ILE A 276 13.20 6.97 -9.98
CA ILE A 276 13.94 8.05 -9.30
C ILE A 276 13.44 9.43 -9.70
N ALA A 277 13.16 9.66 -10.98
CA ALA A 277 12.59 10.92 -11.46
C ALA A 277 11.22 11.19 -10.85
N LEU A 278 10.35 10.18 -10.76
CA LEU A 278 9.03 10.30 -10.12
C LEU A 278 9.14 10.65 -8.63
N LEU A 279 10.05 10.01 -7.91
CA LEU A 279 10.34 10.34 -6.50
C LEU A 279 10.85 11.78 -6.36
N GLY A 280 11.74 12.23 -7.25
CA GLY A 280 12.23 13.61 -7.29
C GLY A 280 11.11 14.61 -7.56
N CYS A 281 10.26 14.36 -8.56
CA CYS A 281 9.10 15.19 -8.86
C CYS A 281 8.15 15.27 -7.66
N ALA A 282 7.90 14.15 -6.97
CA ALA A 282 7.03 14.12 -5.81
C ALA A 282 7.53 14.99 -4.63
N LEU A 283 8.83 15.25 -4.54
CA LEU A 283 9.40 16.14 -3.51
C LEU A 283 9.34 17.63 -3.90
N VAL A 284 9.28 17.93 -5.19
CA VAL A 284 9.38 19.30 -5.73
C VAL A 284 8.00 19.89 -6.07
N VAL A 285 7.06 19.05 -6.49
CA VAL A 285 5.71 19.49 -6.84
C VAL A 285 4.99 19.95 -5.56
N PRO A 286 4.48 21.20 -5.51
CA PRO A 286 3.67 21.64 -4.38
C PRO A 286 2.34 20.88 -4.38
N TRP A 287 2.05 20.21 -3.27
CA TRP A 287 0.83 19.45 -3.01
C TRP A 287 -0.17 20.26 -2.17
#